data_AF-A0A0E8BUY4-F1
#
_entry.id   AF-A0A0E8BUY4-F1
#
_cell.length_a   1.000
_cell.length_b   1.000
_cell.length_c   1.000
_cell.angle_alpha   90.00
_cell.angle_beta   90.00
_cell.angle_gamma   90.00
#
_symmetry.space_group_name_H-M   'P 1'
#
loop_
_entity.id
_entity.type
_entity.pdbx_description
1 polymer ?
#
loop_
_entity_poly.entity_id
_entity_poly.type
_entity_poly.pdbx_seq_one_letter_code
_entity_poly.pdbx_strand_id
1 'polypeptide(L)'
;MRTDRELLELAAKAAGMGVWPGTGFQAHMLFTRPAKADPDGKVAGIEWNPLTDDGDALRLAVKLRLWVHVDDYGGSARRPGDTWFGCAAHKYGGIEAATRRAIVRAAAEIGAKMQEAAHA
;
A
#
# COMPACT_ATOMS: atom_id res chain seq x y z
N MET A 1 9.86 12.30 3.96
CA MET A 1 9.42 10.97 4.43
C MET A 1 7.95 10.87 4.08
N ARG A 2 7.52 9.85 3.34
CA ARG A 2 6.09 9.70 2.97
C ARG A 2 5.29 9.25 4.19
N THR A 3 4.10 9.80 4.38
CA THR A 3 3.11 9.32 5.36
C THR A 3 2.56 7.97 4.92
N ASP A 4 1.96 7.21 5.84
CA ASP A 4 1.33 5.93 5.50
C ASP A 4 0.19 6.13 4.49
N ARG A 5 -0.51 7.27 4.59
CA ARG A 5 -1.53 7.64 3.62
C ARG A 5 -0.97 7.82 2.20
N GLU A 6 0.08 8.60 2.05
CA GLU A 6 0.73 8.84 0.75
C GLU A 6 1.31 7.54 0.16
N LEU A 7 1.86 6.66 1.01
CA LEU A 7 2.32 5.33 0.58
C LEU A 7 1.19 4.50 -0.02
N LEU A 8 0.04 4.46 0.65
CA LEU A 8 -1.11 3.69 0.20
C LEU A 8 -1.69 4.23 -1.12
N GLU A 9 -1.80 5.55 -1.26
CA GLU A 9 -2.32 6.18 -2.48
C GLU A 9 -1.42 5.91 -3.70
N LEU A 10 -0.09 6.02 -3.51
CA LEU A 10 0.87 5.69 -4.56
C LEU A 10 0.88 4.19 -4.89
N ALA A 11 0.75 3.32 -3.88
CA ALA A 11 0.63 1.88 -4.10
C ALA A 11 -0.63 1.52 -4.91
N ALA A 12 -1.77 2.15 -4.60
CA ALA A 12 -3.00 1.98 -5.37
C ALA A 12 -2.83 2.44 -6.83
N LYS A 13 -2.17 3.59 -7.04
CA LYS A 13 -1.83 4.10 -8.38
C LYS A 13 -0.99 3.10 -9.16
N ALA A 14 0.05 2.53 -8.54
CA ALA A 14 0.87 1.50 -9.17
C ALA A 14 0.04 0.29 -9.61
N ALA A 15 -0.92 -0.13 -8.79
CA ALA A 15 -1.82 -1.24 -9.07
C ALA A 15 -2.92 -0.92 -10.11
N GLY A 16 -3.02 0.34 -10.55
CA GLY A 16 -4.10 0.82 -11.41
C GLY A 16 -5.46 0.83 -10.72
N MET A 17 -5.48 0.99 -9.40
CA MET A 17 -6.69 0.95 -8.58
C MET A 17 -7.19 2.36 -8.28
N GLY A 18 -8.49 2.59 -8.49
CA GLY A 18 -9.18 3.72 -7.88
C GLY A 18 -9.39 3.44 -6.39
N VAL A 19 -8.92 4.35 -5.55
CA VAL A 19 -9.16 4.29 -4.10
C VAL A 19 -9.75 5.60 -3.61
N TRP A 20 -10.68 5.51 -2.67
CA TRP A 20 -11.38 6.68 -2.11
C TRP A 20 -11.10 6.80 -0.60
N PRO A 21 -10.82 8.01 -0.07
CA PRO A 21 -10.78 8.22 1.37
C PRO A 21 -12.15 7.93 1.99
N GLY A 22 -12.15 7.41 3.22
CA GLY A 22 -13.35 7.46 4.05
C GLY A 22 -13.72 8.88 4.46
N THR A 23 -14.90 9.04 5.05
CA THR A 23 -15.42 10.32 5.57
C THR A 23 -15.60 10.26 7.07
N GLY A 24 -15.64 11.42 7.73
CA GLY A 24 -15.82 11.52 9.19
C GLY A 24 -14.80 10.68 9.96
N PHE A 25 -15.29 9.76 10.79
CA PHE A 25 -14.44 8.87 11.59
C PHE A 25 -13.60 7.88 10.76
N GLN A 26 -13.92 7.67 9.47
CA GLN A 26 -13.19 6.78 8.55
C GLN A 26 -12.16 7.52 7.68
N ALA A 27 -11.88 8.81 7.94
CA ALA A 27 -10.96 9.60 7.11
C ALA A 27 -9.53 9.01 6.97
N HIS A 28 -9.13 8.14 7.90
CA HIS A 28 -7.85 7.44 7.88
C HIS A 28 -7.83 6.20 6.96
N MET A 29 -8.98 5.76 6.44
CA MET A 29 -9.13 4.52 5.66
C MET A 29 -9.17 4.80 4.15
N LEU A 30 -8.86 3.75 3.37
CA LEU A 30 -9.05 3.71 1.91
C LEU A 30 -10.04 2.61 1.53
N PHE A 31 -10.78 2.83 0.46
CA PHE A 31 -11.77 1.88 -0.06
C PHE A 31 -11.59 1.65 -1.56
N THR A 32 -11.79 0.41 -2.03
CA THR A 32 -11.64 0.00 -3.45
C THR A 32 -12.89 0.20 -4.31
N ARG A 33 -13.98 0.72 -3.74
CA ARG A 33 -15.22 1.05 -4.46
C ARG A 33 -15.62 2.50 -4.15
N PRO A 34 -16.27 3.19 -5.10
CA PRO A 34 -16.75 4.54 -4.87
C PRO A 34 -17.71 4.54 -3.67
N ALA A 35 -17.33 5.32 -2.68
CA ALA A 35 -18.08 5.58 -1.48
C ALA A 35 -19.39 6.30 -1.81
N LYS A 36 -20.54 5.65 -1.65
CA LYS A 36 -21.75 6.41 -1.29
C LYS A 36 -21.69 6.59 0.21
N ALA A 37 -21.48 7.83 0.65
CA ALA A 37 -21.65 8.18 2.05
C ALA A 37 -23.13 7.99 2.40
N ASP A 38 -23.43 7.24 3.46
CA ASP A 38 -24.77 7.25 4.04
C ASP A 38 -25.05 8.63 4.69
N PRO A 39 -26.29 8.92 5.11
CA PRO A 39 -26.63 10.19 5.77
C PRO A 39 -25.81 10.48 7.03
N ASP A 40 -25.20 9.46 7.64
CA ASP A 40 -24.35 9.56 8.83
C ASP A 40 -22.86 9.75 8.49
N GLY A 41 -22.54 9.87 7.19
CA GLY A 41 -21.18 10.08 6.70
C GLY A 41 -20.31 8.82 6.71
N LYS A 42 -20.90 7.62 6.70
CA LYS A 42 -20.17 6.35 6.53
C LYS A 42 -20.02 5.99 5.07
N VAL A 43 -18.82 5.60 4.70
CA VAL A 43 -18.52 5.04 3.38
C VAL A 43 -18.82 3.55 3.38
N ALA A 44 -19.77 3.12 2.54
CA ALA A 44 -19.95 1.70 2.23
C ALA A 44 -18.95 1.28 1.13
N GLY A 45 -17.94 0.48 1.50
CA GLY A 45 -16.93 -0.05 0.58
C GLY A 45 -16.18 -1.23 1.18
N ILE A 46 -15.36 -1.89 0.35
CA ILE A 46 -14.38 -2.86 0.86
C ILE A 46 -13.15 -2.05 1.25
N GLU A 47 -12.86 -2.01 2.56
CA GLU A 47 -11.64 -1.40 3.08
C GLU A 47 -10.44 -2.02 2.37
N TRP A 48 -9.48 -1.17 2.03
CA TRP A 48 -8.23 -1.58 1.42
C TRP A 48 -7.07 -1.00 2.21
N ASN A 49 -6.32 -1.88 2.85
CA ASN A 49 -5.20 -1.47 3.68
C ASN A 49 -4.08 -2.53 3.70
N PRO A 50 -3.22 -2.58 2.68
CA PRO A 50 -2.10 -3.51 2.62
C PRO A 50 -1.04 -3.32 3.72
N LEU A 51 -1.14 -2.30 4.60
CA LEU A 51 -0.27 -2.21 5.79
C LEU A 51 -0.75 -3.12 6.93
N THR A 52 -2.04 -3.42 6.99
CA THR A 52 -2.67 -4.19 8.07
C THR A 52 -3.38 -5.45 7.59
N ASP A 53 -3.72 -5.55 6.31
CA ASP A 53 -4.36 -6.72 5.69
C ASP A 53 -3.35 -7.49 4.81
N ASP A 54 -3.12 -8.76 5.16
CA ASP A 54 -2.19 -9.64 4.45
C ASP A 54 -2.65 -9.96 3.02
N GLY A 55 -3.95 -10.09 2.82
CA GLY A 55 -4.53 -10.38 1.51
C GLY A 55 -4.30 -9.23 0.54
N ASP A 56 -4.50 -7.99 0.98
CA ASP A 56 -4.23 -6.80 0.18
C ASP A 56 -2.76 -6.64 -0.15
N ALA A 57 -1.87 -6.88 0.83
CA ALA A 57 -0.43 -6.86 0.60
C ALA A 57 -0.01 -7.92 -0.43
N LEU A 58 -0.48 -9.15 -0.28
CA LEU A 58 -0.13 -10.23 -1.21
C LEU A 58 -0.70 -9.98 -2.62
N ARG A 59 -1.96 -9.54 -2.74
CA ARG A 59 -2.56 -9.15 -4.02
C ARG A 59 -1.76 -8.05 -4.69
N LEU A 60 -1.29 -7.06 -3.93
CA LEU A 60 -0.47 -5.97 -4.44
C LEU A 60 0.89 -6.48 -4.96
N ALA A 61 1.57 -7.35 -4.19
CA ALA A 61 2.83 -7.96 -4.60
C ALA A 61 2.68 -8.75 -5.90
N VAL A 62 1.63 -9.58 -6.02
CA VAL A 62 1.35 -10.36 -7.22
C VAL A 62 1.03 -9.46 -8.41
N LYS A 63 0.13 -8.47 -8.23
CA LYS A 63 -0.30 -7.55 -9.28
C LYS A 63 0.88 -6.79 -9.90
N LEU A 64 1.82 -6.35 -9.06
CA LEU A 64 2.99 -5.57 -9.46
C LEU A 64 4.21 -6.44 -9.79
N ARG A 65 4.07 -7.77 -9.68
CA ARG A 65 5.14 -8.74 -9.91
C ARG A 65 6.38 -8.45 -9.06
N LEU A 66 6.16 -8.14 -7.79
CA LEU A 66 7.23 -7.87 -6.85
C LEU A 66 7.92 -9.16 -6.43
N TRP A 67 9.24 -9.11 -6.32
CA TRP A 67 10.02 -10.05 -5.54
C TRP A 67 9.90 -9.67 -4.08
N VAL A 68 9.59 -10.66 -3.24
CA VAL A 68 9.47 -10.51 -1.80
C VAL A 68 10.51 -11.44 -1.16
N HIS A 69 11.33 -10.89 -0.28
CA HIS A 69 12.29 -11.63 0.53
C HIS A 69 11.98 -11.40 2.00
N VAL A 70 11.91 -12.49 2.76
CA VAL A 70 11.60 -12.49 4.18
C VAL A 70 12.72 -13.22 4.90
N ASP A 71 13.25 -12.62 5.96
CA ASP A 71 14.28 -13.18 6.82
C ASP A 71 13.99 -12.86 8.30
N ASP A 72 14.87 -13.32 9.19
CA ASP A 72 14.71 -13.19 10.64
C ASP A 72 14.73 -11.72 11.11
N TYR A 73 15.28 -10.80 10.32
CA TYR A 73 15.43 -9.40 10.66
C TYR A 73 14.33 -8.52 10.06
N GLY A 74 13.60 -9.01 9.05
CA GLY A 74 12.42 -8.36 8.51
C GLY A 74 12.05 -8.78 7.09
N GLY A 75 11.45 -7.85 6.36
CA GLY A 75 10.96 -8.08 5.01
C GLY A 75 11.50 -7.06 4.03
N SER A 76 11.70 -7.47 2.78
CA SER A 76 12.06 -6.58 1.68
C SER A 76 11.30 -6.91 0.40
N ALA A 77 11.02 -5.89 -0.41
CA ALA A 77 10.35 -6.08 -1.69
C ALA A 77 10.93 -5.17 -2.79
N ARG A 78 10.82 -5.62 -4.04
CA ARG A 78 11.14 -4.81 -5.24
C ARG A 78 10.48 -5.34 -6.50
N ARG A 79 10.42 -4.54 -7.55
CA ARG A 79 10.24 -5.04 -8.91
C ARG A 79 11.59 -5.58 -9.46
N PRO A 80 11.59 -6.56 -10.37
CA PRO A 80 12.82 -6.97 -11.06
C PRO A 80 13.54 -5.76 -11.68
N GLY A 81 14.82 -5.60 -11.36
CA GLY A 81 15.65 -4.49 -11.85
C GLY A 81 15.61 -3.21 -11.02
N ASP A 82 14.70 -3.09 -10.04
CA ASP A 82 14.63 -1.94 -9.13
C ASP A 82 15.43 -2.16 -7.82
N THR A 83 15.52 -1.10 -7.02
CA THR A 83 16.11 -1.11 -5.67
C THR A 83 15.21 -1.87 -4.67
N TRP A 84 15.84 -2.54 -3.70
CA TRP A 84 15.13 -3.21 -2.60
C TRP A 84 14.61 -2.21 -1.56
N PHE A 85 13.35 -2.39 -1.15
CA PHE A 85 12.73 -1.66 -0.05
C PHE A 85 12.64 -2.55 1.18
N GLY A 86 13.58 -2.37 2.12
CA GLY A 86 13.64 -3.13 3.37
C GLY A 86 12.88 -2.49 4.53
N CYS A 87 12.34 -3.33 5.41
CA CYS A 87 11.69 -2.97 6.66
C CYS A 87 12.15 -3.94 7.75
N ALA A 88 12.66 -3.42 8.87
CA ALA A 88 13.14 -4.23 9.98
C ALA A 88 12.00 -4.61 10.93
N ALA A 89 11.88 -5.88 11.29
CA ALA A 89 10.81 -6.44 12.13
C ALA A 89 10.68 -5.69 13.47
N HIS A 90 11.81 -5.39 14.13
CA HIS A 90 11.85 -4.69 15.42
C HIS A 90 11.27 -3.27 15.38
N LYS A 91 11.15 -2.65 14.20
CA LYS A 91 10.60 -1.29 14.04
C LYS A 91 9.13 -1.27 13.67
N TYR A 92 8.60 -2.37 13.15
CA TYR A 92 7.30 -2.42 12.50
C TYR A 92 6.33 -3.41 13.11
N GLY A 93 6.63 -3.97 14.29
CA GLY A 93 5.71 -4.84 15.01
C GLY A 93 5.72 -6.30 14.57
N GLY A 94 6.87 -6.78 14.07
CA GLY A 94 7.06 -8.17 13.66
C GLY A 94 7.43 -8.34 12.19
N ILE A 95 7.75 -9.58 11.81
CA ILE A 95 8.20 -9.94 10.45
C ILE A 95 7.07 -9.74 9.45
N GLU A 96 5.84 -10.06 9.83
CA GLU A 96 4.64 -9.94 9.00
C GLU A 96 4.36 -8.48 8.65
N ALA A 97 4.35 -7.61 9.66
CA ALA A 97 4.11 -6.19 9.47
C ALA A 97 5.26 -5.49 8.72
N ALA A 98 6.51 -5.90 8.95
CA ALA A 98 7.64 -5.45 8.16
C ALA A 98 7.53 -5.86 6.68
N THR A 99 7.11 -7.10 6.42
CA THR A 99 6.95 -7.63 5.05
C THR A 99 5.84 -6.88 4.29
N ARG A 100 4.67 -6.70 4.92
CA ARG A 100 3.58 -5.88 4.36
C ARG A 100 4.06 -4.47 4.01
N ARG A 101 4.78 -3.82 4.93
CA ARG A 101 5.28 -2.45 4.73
C ARG A 101 6.36 -2.36 3.64
N ALA A 102 7.20 -3.37 3.50
CA ALA A 102 8.18 -3.46 2.41
C ALA A 102 7.47 -3.53 1.04
N ILE A 103 6.44 -4.38 0.91
CA ILE A 103 5.60 -4.48 -0.28
C ILE A 103 4.97 -3.12 -0.61
N VAL A 104 4.35 -2.46 0.37
CA VAL A 104 3.71 -1.15 0.18
C VAL A 104 4.71 -0.09 -0.25
N ARG A 105 5.92 -0.06 0.33
CA ARG A 105 6.98 0.88 -0.07
C ARG A 105 7.44 0.67 -1.50
N ALA A 106 7.67 -0.58 -1.91
CA ALA A 106 8.04 -0.90 -3.28
C ALA A 106 6.94 -0.53 -4.28
N ALA A 107 5.68 -0.82 -3.94
CA ALA A 107 4.52 -0.42 -4.74
C ALA A 107 4.38 1.10 -4.85
N ALA A 108 4.53 1.81 -3.74
CA ALA A 108 4.47 3.27 -3.69
C ALA A 108 5.55 3.92 -4.57
N GLU A 109 6.75 3.33 -4.61
CA GLU A 109 7.80 3.85 -5.49
C GLU A 109 7.45 3.73 -6.97
N ILE A 110 6.87 2.59 -7.38
CA ILE A 110 6.39 2.42 -8.76
C ILE A 110 5.32 3.47 -9.08
N GLY A 111 4.38 3.70 -8.16
CA GLY A 111 3.33 4.70 -8.31
C GLY A 111 3.86 6.13 -8.42
N ALA A 112 4.92 6.45 -7.67
CA ALA A 112 5.59 7.75 -7.72
C ALA A 112 6.26 7.99 -9.07
N LYS A 113 7.02 7.01 -9.59
CA LYS A 113 7.63 7.09 -10.92
C LYS A 113 6.57 7.27 -12.02
N MET A 114 5.42 6.60 -11.91
CA MET A 114 4.29 6.79 -12.84
C MET A 114 3.68 8.19 -12.75
N GLN A 115 3.72 8.82 -11.59
CA GLN A 115 3.26 10.20 -11.41
C GLN A 115 4.20 11.19 -12.09
N GLU A 116 5.49 11.05 -11.85
CA GLU A 116 6.51 11.91 -12.45
C GLU A 116 6.47 11.83 -13.99
N ALA A 117 6.36 10.62 -14.55
CA ALA A 117 6.24 10.42 -15.99
C ALA A 117 4.94 10.98 -16.61
N ALA A 118 3.88 11.16 -15.82
CA ALA A 118 2.63 11.78 -16.29
C ALA A 118 2.68 13.33 -16.26
N HIS A 119 3.69 13.90 -15.60
CA HIS A 119 3.88 15.35 -15.47
C HIS A 119 5.10 15.88 -16.25
N ALA A 120 5.84 15.00 -16.93
CA ALA A 120 6.95 15.31 -17.82
C ALA A 120 6.47 15.39 -19.28
#